data_AF-A0A383DPZ3-F1
#
_entry.id   AF-A0A383DPZ3-F1
#
_cell.length_a   1.000
_cell.length_b   1.000
_cell.length_c   1.000
_cell.angle_alpha   90.00
_cell.angle_beta   90.00
_cell.angle_gamma   90.00
#
_symmetry.space_group_name_H-M   'P 1'
#
loop_
_entity.id
_entity.type
_entity.pdbx_description
1 polymer ?
#
loop_
_entity_poly.entity_id
_entity_poly.type
_entity_poly.pdbx_seq_one_letter_code
_entity_poly.pdbx_strand_id
1 'polypeptide(L)'
;TGNQNFTFQSYVKVDESGSALSIWYTGQDGDPENNFSISTSTSPSEGFRVFWEHSGGTNYVFFGNGDITSDSWAHLSTTWDGTTLKLYINGELVSQDVPPNGPGATADRDYTFGGSGFIDELSIWNIALSQDEIQTYMETSPSNETGLVSYWNFNEGEGNTLTDISGNGNSGTIYEASWSGDGAPVEPPVLGCTDSYAENYNSDATADDGSCAGYPDNGEYVLSFDGIDDYVPV
;
A
#
# COMPACT_ATOMS: atom_id res chain seq x y z
N THR A 1 -23.98 -3.19 -3.37
CA THR A 1 -23.26 -3.86 -2.28
C THR A 1 -21.83 -4.10 -2.71
N GLY A 2 -20.93 -3.15 -2.42
CA GLY A 2 -19.51 -3.31 -2.64
C GLY A 2 -18.90 -4.13 -1.51
N ASN A 3 -18.70 -5.42 -1.73
CA ASN A 3 -18.17 -6.36 -0.74
C ASN A 3 -16.69 -6.72 -1.00
N GLN A 4 -16.00 -5.96 -1.85
CA GLN A 4 -14.57 -6.20 -2.07
C GLN A 4 -13.78 -5.40 -1.05
N ASN A 5 -12.95 -6.09 -0.29
CA ASN A 5 -12.00 -5.46 0.60
C ASN A 5 -10.95 -4.75 -0.24
N PHE A 6 -10.35 -3.68 0.28
CA PHE A 6 -9.23 -3.07 -0.40
C PHE A 6 -8.28 -2.36 0.56
N THR A 7 -7.07 -2.15 0.07
CA THR A 7 -6.11 -1.21 0.62
C THR A 7 -5.53 -0.36 -0.49
N PHE A 8 -5.49 0.94 -0.26
CA PHE A 8 -4.69 1.88 -1.01
C PHE A 8 -3.57 2.36 -0.10
N GLN A 9 -2.32 2.43 -0.59
CA GLN A 9 -1.26 3.13 0.12
C GLN A 9 -0.25 3.77 -0.84
N SER A 10 0.32 4.90 -0.42
CA SER A 10 1.35 5.61 -1.19
C SER A 10 2.05 6.64 -0.30
N TYR A 11 3.31 6.93 -0.63
CA TYR A 11 3.97 8.14 -0.14
C TYR A 11 3.52 9.35 -0.97
N VAL A 12 3.24 10.45 -0.29
CA VAL A 12 2.87 11.72 -0.92
C VAL A 12 3.64 12.87 -0.28
N LYS A 13 3.97 13.88 -1.08
CA LYS A 13 4.49 15.16 -0.60
C LYS A 13 3.71 16.29 -1.23
N VAL A 14 3.14 17.14 -0.38
CA VAL A 14 2.19 18.17 -0.78
C VAL A 14 2.87 19.52 -0.89
N ASP A 15 2.64 20.24 -1.99
CA ASP A 15 3.15 21.60 -2.15
C ASP A 15 2.36 22.62 -1.31
N GLU A 16 2.99 23.73 -0.92
CA GLU A 16 2.40 24.84 -0.14
C GLU A 16 1.13 25.46 -0.78
N SER A 17 0.91 25.26 -2.09
CA SER A 17 -0.23 25.82 -2.83
C SER A 17 -1.56 25.08 -2.65
N GLY A 18 -1.54 23.90 -2.03
CA GLY A 18 -2.73 23.18 -1.57
C GLY A 18 -3.45 22.32 -2.61
N SER A 19 -3.57 21.02 -2.28
CA SER A 19 -4.26 19.88 -2.95
C SER A 19 -3.31 18.97 -3.74
N ALA A 20 -2.88 17.86 -3.13
CA ALA A 20 -1.68 17.14 -3.56
C ALA A 20 -1.86 15.90 -4.41
N LEU A 21 -3.00 15.24 -4.28
CA LEU A 21 -3.20 13.97 -4.92
C LEU A 21 -4.68 13.77 -5.08
N SER A 22 -5.10 13.30 -6.25
CA SER A 22 -6.41 12.76 -6.47
C SER A 22 -6.23 11.44 -7.18
N ILE A 23 -6.46 10.34 -6.47
CA ILE A 23 -6.71 9.06 -7.11
C ILE A 23 -8.19 9.05 -7.47
N TRP A 24 -8.46 9.10 -8.76
CA TRP A 24 -9.80 9.11 -9.33
C TRP A 24 -10.18 7.73 -9.84
N TYR A 25 -11.46 7.40 -9.68
CA TYR A 25 -12.16 6.45 -10.54
C TYR A 25 -13.44 7.08 -11.07
N THR A 26 -13.73 6.85 -12.34
CA THR A 26 -15.07 6.99 -12.91
C THR A 26 -15.66 5.59 -13.09
N GLY A 27 -16.95 5.42 -12.81
CA GLY A 27 -17.66 4.19 -13.18
C GLY A 27 -17.66 4.03 -14.70
N GLN A 28 -17.45 2.80 -15.20
CA GLN A 28 -17.27 2.48 -16.62
C GLN A 28 -18.49 2.70 -17.54
N ASP A 29 -19.60 3.29 -17.06
CA ASP A 29 -20.86 3.25 -17.81
C ASP A 29 -21.32 4.63 -18.34
N GLY A 30 -20.47 5.66 -18.26
CA GLY A 30 -20.88 7.04 -18.60
C GLY A 30 -21.85 7.66 -17.59
N ASP A 31 -21.98 7.02 -16.43
CA ASP A 31 -22.76 7.46 -15.28
C ASP A 31 -21.80 8.07 -14.23
N PRO A 32 -21.93 9.38 -13.90
CA PRO A 32 -21.08 10.05 -12.92
C PRO A 32 -21.25 9.53 -11.48
N GLU A 33 -22.27 8.71 -11.20
CA GLU A 33 -22.79 8.43 -9.84
C GLU A 33 -22.02 7.38 -9.02
N ASN A 34 -20.83 6.95 -9.46
CA ASN A 34 -19.99 5.97 -8.73
C ASN A 34 -18.52 6.42 -8.62
N ASN A 35 -18.29 7.70 -8.37
CA ASN A 35 -16.95 8.22 -8.10
C ASN A 35 -16.45 7.65 -6.76
N PHE A 36 -15.20 7.17 -6.72
CA PHE A 36 -14.44 7.00 -5.49
C PHE A 36 -13.18 7.85 -5.64
N SER A 37 -12.82 8.59 -4.61
CA SER A 37 -11.59 9.36 -4.64
C SER A 37 -10.91 9.39 -3.30
N ILE A 38 -9.59 9.31 -3.34
CA ILE A 38 -8.71 9.60 -2.23
C ILE A 38 -7.95 10.88 -2.57
N SER A 39 -8.04 11.87 -1.69
CA SER A 39 -7.43 13.17 -1.91
C SER A 39 -6.82 13.78 -0.65
N THR A 40 -5.72 14.51 -0.81
CA THR A 40 -5.10 15.27 0.27
C THR A 40 -5.54 16.73 0.26
N SER A 41 -5.62 17.32 1.45
CA SER A 41 -5.94 18.73 1.68
C SER A 41 -4.91 19.32 2.63
N THR A 42 -4.37 20.49 2.30
CA THR A 42 -3.50 21.25 3.21
C THR A 42 -4.29 21.99 4.29
N SER A 43 -5.63 21.91 4.26
CA SER A 43 -6.43 22.39 5.38
C SER A 43 -6.18 21.49 6.60
N PRO A 44 -5.73 22.03 7.74
CA PRO A 44 -5.52 21.25 8.97
C PRO A 44 -6.80 20.56 9.47
N SER A 45 -7.98 21.01 9.03
CA SER A 45 -9.26 20.40 9.39
C SER A 45 -9.67 19.24 8.47
N GLU A 46 -8.90 18.94 7.44
CA GLU A 46 -9.26 17.93 6.43
C GLU A 46 -8.13 16.90 6.23
N GLY A 47 -6.87 17.35 6.07
CA GLY A 47 -5.67 16.50 5.95
C GLY A 47 -5.75 15.49 4.79
N PHE A 48 -6.42 14.38 5.04
CA PHE A 48 -6.65 13.27 4.13
C PHE A 48 -8.15 12.99 3.99
N ARG A 49 -8.68 12.90 2.77
CA ARG A 49 -10.10 12.71 2.49
C ARG A 49 -10.34 11.47 1.63
N VAL A 50 -11.29 10.66 2.07
CA VAL A 50 -11.92 9.59 1.27
C VAL A 50 -13.33 10.02 0.89
N PHE A 51 -13.70 9.75 -0.35
CA PHE A 51 -15.00 10.08 -0.90
C PHE A 51 -15.54 8.95 -1.74
N TRP A 52 -16.84 8.69 -1.65
CA TRP A 52 -17.54 7.95 -2.68
C TRP A 52 -18.99 8.38 -2.84
N GLU A 53 -19.52 8.18 -4.05
CA GLU A 53 -20.93 8.39 -4.37
C GLU A 53 -21.69 7.07 -4.32
N HIS A 54 -22.94 7.13 -3.88
CA HIS A 54 -23.88 6.03 -3.93
C HIS A 54 -24.98 6.30 -4.96
N SER A 55 -25.57 5.22 -5.49
CA SER A 55 -26.72 5.29 -6.39
C SER A 55 -27.82 6.19 -5.81
N GLY A 56 -28.23 7.22 -6.55
CA GLY A 56 -29.21 8.20 -6.10
C GLY A 56 -28.62 9.53 -5.60
N GLY A 57 -27.33 9.78 -5.82
CA GLY A 57 -26.68 11.08 -5.60
C GLY A 57 -26.35 11.39 -4.14
N THR A 58 -26.32 10.39 -3.26
CA THR A 58 -25.87 10.57 -1.87
C THR A 58 -24.38 10.30 -1.77
N ASN A 59 -23.66 11.21 -1.13
CA ASN A 59 -22.21 11.15 -1.04
C ASN A 59 -21.77 10.75 0.37
N TYR A 60 -20.71 9.95 0.45
CA TYR A 60 -19.98 9.69 1.67
C TYR A 60 -18.65 10.44 1.62
N VAL A 61 -18.33 11.15 2.71
CA VAL A 61 -17.07 11.88 2.87
C VAL A 61 -16.52 11.54 4.24
N PHE A 62 -15.25 11.15 4.29
CA PHE A 62 -14.58 10.84 5.54
C PHE A 62 -13.17 11.42 5.56
N PHE A 63 -12.76 11.91 6.73
CA PHE A 63 -11.51 12.62 6.91
C PHE A 63 -10.59 11.88 7.88
N GLY A 64 -9.33 11.74 7.47
CA GLY A 64 -8.21 11.35 8.30
C GLY A 64 -7.63 12.60 8.93
N ASN A 65 -8.11 12.92 10.15
CA ASN A 65 -7.64 14.10 10.86
C ASN A 65 -6.18 13.88 11.31
N GLY A 66 -5.26 14.66 10.76
CA GLY A 66 -3.84 14.62 11.10
C GLY A 66 -3.05 15.61 10.26
N ASP A 67 -1.90 16.03 10.77
CA ASP A 67 -1.07 17.03 10.10
C ASP A 67 -0.28 16.40 8.95
N ILE A 68 -0.58 16.83 7.73
CA ILE A 68 0.28 16.63 6.56
C ILE A 68 1.03 17.93 6.32
N THR A 69 2.31 17.94 6.67
CA THR A 69 3.17 19.12 6.51
C THR A 69 3.52 19.30 5.03
N SER A 70 3.38 20.52 4.52
CA SER A 70 3.82 20.85 3.16
C SER A 70 5.33 20.60 2.99
N ASP A 71 5.73 20.25 1.78
CA ASP A 71 7.11 19.95 1.40
C ASP A 71 7.78 18.84 2.24
N SER A 72 6.98 18.00 2.90
CA SER A 72 7.44 16.82 3.62
C SER A 72 6.70 15.57 3.12
N TRP A 73 7.43 14.45 3.00
CA TRP A 73 6.83 13.17 2.69
C TRP A 73 5.96 12.67 3.84
N ALA A 74 4.78 12.18 3.50
CA ALA A 74 3.89 11.45 4.40
C ALA A 74 3.44 10.17 3.71
N HIS A 75 3.35 9.07 4.46
CA HIS A 75 2.71 7.86 3.97
C HIS A 75 1.23 7.90 4.31
N LEU A 76 0.39 7.61 3.32
CA LEU A 76 -1.06 7.57 3.49
C LEU A 76 -1.57 6.19 3.14
N SER A 77 -2.46 5.65 3.97
CA SER A 77 -3.18 4.42 3.67
C SER A 77 -4.67 4.49 3.97
N THR A 78 -5.48 3.82 3.16
CA THR A 78 -6.91 3.62 3.38
C THR A 78 -7.23 2.14 3.25
N THR A 79 -7.91 1.58 4.26
CA THR A 79 -8.40 0.19 4.21
C THR A 79 -9.91 0.11 4.35
N TRP A 80 -10.50 -0.87 3.68
CA TRP A 80 -11.91 -1.22 3.78
C TRP A 80 -12.03 -2.73 3.90
N ASP A 81 -12.57 -3.22 5.02
CA ASP A 81 -12.72 -4.65 5.31
C ASP A 81 -14.11 -5.22 4.96
N GLY A 82 -14.89 -4.45 4.18
CA GLY A 82 -16.30 -4.76 3.89
C GLY A 82 -17.28 -4.16 4.90
N THR A 83 -16.79 -3.66 6.04
CA THR A 83 -17.60 -3.07 7.11
C THR A 83 -17.03 -1.75 7.63
N THR A 84 -15.72 -1.70 7.89
CA THR A 84 -15.02 -0.59 8.53
C THR A 84 -14.08 0.07 7.53
N LEU A 85 -14.18 1.40 7.41
CA LEU A 85 -13.20 2.23 6.73
C LEU A 85 -12.17 2.71 7.75
N LYS A 86 -10.88 2.57 7.44
CA LYS A 86 -9.77 3.07 8.28
C LYS A 86 -8.78 3.88 7.46
N LEU A 87 -8.34 4.99 8.02
CA LEU A 87 -7.38 5.91 7.40
C LEU A 87 -6.14 5.98 8.29
N TYR A 88 -4.97 5.91 7.67
CA TYR A 88 -3.67 5.90 8.33
C TYR A 88 -2.79 7.01 7.76
N ILE A 89 -2.01 7.64 8.64
CA ILE A 89 -0.96 8.60 8.28
C ILE A 89 0.33 8.10 8.94
N ASN A 90 1.38 7.93 8.16
CA ASN A 90 2.69 7.41 8.59
C ASN A 90 2.56 6.09 9.37
N GLY A 91 1.72 5.18 8.86
CA GLY A 91 1.50 3.87 9.48
C GLY A 91 0.63 3.88 10.74
N GLU A 92 0.19 5.05 11.22
CA GLU A 92 -0.64 5.17 12.42
C GLU A 92 -2.11 5.41 12.06
N LEU A 93 -3.01 4.69 12.73
CA LEU A 93 -4.46 4.86 12.55
C LEU A 93 -4.89 6.25 13.06
N VAL A 94 -5.37 7.11 12.16
CA VAL A 94 -5.83 8.46 12.51
C VAL A 94 -7.35 8.59 12.59
N SER A 95 -8.08 7.75 11.86
CA SER A 95 -9.54 7.84 11.79
C SER A 95 -10.15 6.52 11.32
N GLN A 96 -11.36 6.23 11.81
CA GLN A 96 -12.14 5.08 11.35
C GLN A 96 -13.65 5.35 11.42
N ASP A 97 -14.42 4.70 10.57
CA ASP A 97 -15.89 4.76 10.57
C ASP A 97 -16.50 3.44 10.05
N VAL A 98 -17.78 3.24 10.35
CA VAL A 98 -18.59 2.13 9.85
C VAL A 98 -19.70 2.72 8.97
N PRO A 99 -19.38 3.06 7.70
CA PRO A 99 -20.37 3.62 6.79
C PRO A 99 -21.53 2.63 6.58
N PRO A 100 -22.76 3.13 6.37
CA PRO A 100 -23.93 2.27 6.16
C PRO A 100 -23.83 1.43 4.89
N ASN A 101 -22.99 1.84 3.93
CA ASN A 101 -22.72 1.14 2.68
C ASN A 101 -21.25 1.35 2.28
N GLY A 102 -20.62 0.34 1.69
CA GLY A 102 -19.27 0.44 1.13
C GLY A 102 -19.21 1.11 -0.26
N PRO A 103 -18.00 1.40 -0.77
CA PRO A 103 -17.77 2.14 -2.02
C PRO A 103 -18.05 1.38 -3.32
N GLY A 104 -18.47 0.11 -3.28
CA GLY A 104 -18.59 -0.72 -4.48
C GLY A 104 -17.39 -1.64 -4.71
N ALA A 105 -17.27 -2.19 -5.90
CA ALA A 105 -16.04 -2.88 -6.33
C ALA A 105 -15.04 -1.82 -6.80
N THR A 106 -13.94 -1.65 -6.05
CA THR A 106 -12.90 -0.63 -6.31
C THR A 106 -11.61 -1.23 -6.86
N ALA A 107 -11.34 -2.51 -6.63
CA ALA A 107 -10.11 -3.20 -7.05
C ALA A 107 -10.08 -3.61 -8.53
N ASP A 108 -11.24 -3.63 -9.21
CA ASP A 108 -11.36 -4.04 -10.62
C ASP A 108 -11.53 -2.83 -11.58
N ARG A 109 -11.15 -1.62 -11.16
CA ARG A 109 -11.44 -0.36 -11.88
C ARG A 109 -10.19 0.30 -12.43
N ASP A 110 -10.33 1.06 -13.52
CA ASP A 110 -9.23 1.88 -14.07
C ASP A 110 -8.82 3.00 -13.10
N TYR A 111 -7.53 3.09 -12.81
CA TYR A 111 -6.95 4.06 -11.86
C TYR A 111 -6.39 5.28 -12.58
N THR A 112 -6.71 6.49 -12.14
CA THR A 112 -5.98 7.71 -12.55
C THR A 112 -5.46 8.42 -11.31
N PHE A 113 -4.19 8.82 -11.31
CA PHE A 113 -3.58 9.56 -10.21
C PHE A 113 -2.81 10.78 -10.76
N GLY A 114 -2.81 11.86 -9.97
CA GLY A 114 -2.19 13.14 -10.29
C GLY A 114 -2.61 14.21 -9.30
N GLY A 115 -2.11 15.44 -9.45
CA GLY A 115 -2.33 16.53 -8.50
C GLY A 115 -1.14 17.48 -8.46
N SER A 116 -1.09 18.36 -7.46
CA SER A 116 0.07 19.24 -7.20
C SER A 116 0.95 18.68 -6.10
N GLY A 117 2.06 18.04 -6.47
CA GLY A 117 3.03 17.53 -5.51
C GLY A 117 3.73 16.30 -6.06
N PHE A 118 4.18 15.45 -5.15
CA PHE A 118 4.91 14.24 -5.46
C PHE A 118 4.19 13.01 -4.92
N ILE A 119 4.26 11.93 -5.69
CA ILE A 119 3.71 10.62 -5.36
C ILE A 119 4.88 9.65 -5.49
N ASP A 120 4.94 8.68 -4.59
CA ASP A 120 5.86 7.56 -4.68
C ASP A 120 5.20 6.28 -4.13
N GLU A 121 5.77 5.13 -4.47
CA GLU A 121 5.47 3.84 -3.82
C GLU A 121 3.96 3.51 -3.75
N LEU A 122 3.26 3.70 -4.87
CA LEU A 122 1.82 3.48 -4.95
C LEU A 122 1.52 1.98 -5.05
N SER A 123 0.83 1.43 -4.06
CA SER A 123 0.31 0.06 -4.12
C SER A 123 -1.19 -0.02 -3.84
N ILE A 124 -1.82 -0.99 -4.50
CA ILE A 124 -3.26 -1.22 -4.47
C ILE A 124 -3.51 -2.70 -4.21
N TRP A 125 -4.41 -2.98 -3.29
CA TRP A 125 -4.69 -4.32 -2.79
C TRP A 125 -6.19 -4.61 -2.81
N ASN A 126 -6.58 -5.86 -3.07
CA ASN A 126 -7.97 -6.34 -2.95
C ASN A 126 -8.25 -7.02 -1.60
N ILE A 127 -7.39 -6.74 -0.62
CA ILE A 127 -7.51 -7.14 0.78
C ILE A 127 -7.39 -5.90 1.67
N ALA A 128 -7.97 -5.96 2.87
CA ALA A 128 -7.75 -4.96 3.90
C ALA A 128 -6.49 -5.37 4.68
N LEU A 129 -5.39 -4.66 4.47
CA LEU A 129 -4.16 -4.85 5.22
C LEU A 129 -4.36 -4.46 6.69
N SER A 130 -3.69 -5.17 7.57
CA SER A 130 -3.51 -4.78 8.97
C SER A 130 -2.57 -3.58 9.09
N GLN A 131 -2.57 -2.93 10.26
CA GLN A 131 -1.65 -1.82 10.52
C GLN A 131 -0.18 -2.25 10.41
N ASP A 132 0.16 -3.44 10.93
CA ASP A 132 1.53 -3.98 10.88
C ASP A 132 1.97 -4.26 9.43
N GLU A 133 1.07 -4.79 8.58
CA GLU A 133 1.34 -4.97 7.15
C GLU A 133 1.54 -3.63 6.44
N ILE A 134 0.71 -2.61 6.75
CA ILE A 134 0.89 -1.26 6.22
C ILE A 134 2.27 -0.71 6.59
N GLN A 135 2.67 -0.83 7.87
CA GLN A 135 3.98 -0.40 8.35
C GLN A 135 5.13 -1.17 7.69
N THR A 136 4.95 -2.47 7.42
CA THR A 136 5.94 -3.27 6.69
C THR A 136 6.13 -2.76 5.27
N TYR A 137 5.05 -2.48 4.54
CA TYR A 137 5.11 -2.00 3.15
C TYR A 137 5.45 -0.52 3.00
N MET A 138 5.56 0.23 4.11
CA MET A 138 6.21 1.54 4.11
C MET A 138 7.72 1.43 3.92
N GLU A 139 8.32 0.34 4.40
CA GLU A 139 9.78 0.14 4.42
C GLU A 139 10.23 -0.87 3.37
N THR A 140 9.32 -1.75 2.92
CA THR A 140 9.63 -2.83 1.98
C THR A 140 8.70 -2.80 0.79
N SER A 141 9.27 -2.72 -0.40
CA SER A 141 8.52 -2.80 -1.65
C SER A 141 7.79 -4.16 -1.77
N PRO A 142 6.48 -4.17 -2.09
CA PRO A 142 5.76 -5.42 -2.33
C PRO A 142 6.26 -6.12 -3.61
N SER A 143 6.35 -7.45 -3.56
CA SER A 143 6.73 -8.35 -4.65
C SER A 143 5.85 -9.61 -4.72
N ASN A 144 4.82 -9.59 -5.57
CA ASN A 144 3.92 -10.73 -5.87
C ASN A 144 3.13 -11.29 -4.67
N GLU A 145 2.76 -10.44 -3.71
CA GLU A 145 1.96 -10.86 -2.57
C GLU A 145 0.53 -11.22 -2.95
N THR A 146 -0.06 -12.12 -2.17
CA THR A 146 -1.47 -12.45 -2.34
C THR A 146 -2.31 -11.21 -2.04
N GLY A 147 -3.10 -10.81 -3.03
CA GLY A 147 -4.00 -9.68 -2.94
C GLY A 147 -3.44 -8.35 -3.41
N LEU A 148 -2.15 -8.29 -3.81
CA LEU A 148 -1.59 -7.15 -4.54
C LEU A 148 -2.21 -7.08 -5.94
N VAL A 149 -2.81 -5.94 -6.27
CA VAL A 149 -3.45 -5.66 -7.56
C VAL A 149 -2.48 -4.91 -8.49
N SER A 150 -1.85 -3.86 -7.98
CA SER A 150 -0.89 -3.05 -8.73
C SER A 150 0.16 -2.46 -7.80
N TYR A 151 1.37 -2.28 -8.30
CA TYR A 151 2.43 -1.56 -7.60
C TYR A 151 3.29 -0.77 -8.57
N TRP A 152 3.44 0.53 -8.33
CA TRP A 152 4.32 1.42 -9.07
C TRP A 152 5.26 2.13 -8.09
N ASN A 153 6.57 1.97 -8.28
CA ASN A 153 7.60 2.52 -7.40
C ASN A 153 8.24 3.82 -7.93
N PHE A 154 7.76 4.34 -9.06
CA PHE A 154 8.20 5.60 -9.67
C PHE A 154 9.73 5.72 -9.88
N ASN A 155 10.43 4.60 -10.10
CA ASN A 155 11.89 4.57 -10.24
C ASN A 155 12.41 4.45 -11.68
N GLU A 156 11.55 4.57 -12.71
CA GLU A 156 12.02 4.56 -14.11
C GLU A 156 12.90 5.78 -14.44
N GLY A 157 12.61 6.93 -13.85
CA GLY A 157 13.42 8.15 -13.95
C GLY A 157 13.47 8.81 -15.35
N GLU A 158 12.94 8.17 -16.37
CA GLU A 158 12.82 8.69 -17.73
C GLU A 158 11.67 8.06 -18.51
N GLY A 159 11.35 8.64 -19.67
CA GLY A 159 10.25 8.17 -20.51
C GLY A 159 8.87 8.51 -19.95
N ASN A 160 7.85 7.85 -20.50
CA ASN A 160 6.44 8.12 -20.19
C ASN A 160 5.66 6.86 -19.80
N THR A 161 6.34 5.77 -19.44
CA THR A 161 5.72 4.54 -18.99
C THR A 161 5.98 4.39 -17.50
N LEU A 162 4.92 4.14 -16.74
CA LEU A 162 5.01 3.76 -15.33
C LEU A 162 4.71 2.27 -15.23
N THR A 163 5.70 1.47 -14.85
CA THR A 163 5.64 0.02 -14.91
C THR A 163 4.93 -0.54 -13.69
N ASP A 164 3.93 -1.38 -13.90
CA ASP A 164 3.36 -2.16 -12.81
C ASP A 164 4.28 -3.33 -12.45
N ILE A 165 4.93 -3.24 -11.30
CA ILE A 165 5.92 -4.19 -10.79
C ILE A 165 5.22 -5.38 -10.09
N SER A 166 3.92 -5.29 -9.82
CA SER A 166 3.15 -6.42 -9.25
C SER A 166 3.06 -7.64 -10.18
N GLY A 167 3.39 -7.47 -11.47
CA GLY A 167 3.28 -8.52 -12.47
C GLY A 167 1.88 -8.72 -13.05
N ASN A 168 0.90 -7.91 -12.65
CA ASN A 168 -0.49 -8.02 -13.11
C ASN A 168 -0.79 -7.26 -14.41
N GLY A 169 0.18 -6.49 -14.91
CA GLY A 169 0.10 -5.85 -16.23
C GLY A 169 -0.67 -4.53 -16.23
N ASN A 170 -0.78 -3.85 -15.08
CA ASN A 170 -1.47 -2.58 -14.92
C ASN A 170 -0.55 -1.37 -15.22
N SER A 171 0.43 -1.48 -16.12
CA SER A 171 1.34 -0.36 -16.42
C SER A 171 0.59 0.86 -16.97
N GLY A 172 0.97 2.05 -16.50
CA GLY A 172 0.36 3.33 -16.87
C GLY A 172 1.17 4.13 -17.89
N THR A 173 0.53 5.13 -18.50
CA THR A 173 1.20 6.14 -19.34
C THR A 173 1.19 7.49 -18.62
N ILE A 174 2.35 8.14 -18.55
CA ILE A 174 2.55 9.45 -17.94
C ILE A 174 2.20 10.54 -18.97
N TYR A 175 1.31 11.45 -18.59
CA TYR A 175 0.93 12.61 -19.39
C TYR A 175 1.36 13.89 -18.68
N GLU A 176 2.28 14.63 -19.29
CA GLU A 176 2.73 15.98 -18.86
C GLU A 176 3.38 16.10 -17.47
N ALA A 177 3.41 15.04 -16.65
CA ALA A 177 4.21 15.00 -15.43
C ALA A 177 5.71 14.84 -15.75
N SER A 178 6.56 15.31 -14.84
CA SER A 178 8.02 15.25 -14.95
C SER A 178 8.61 14.45 -13.80
N TRP A 179 9.70 13.73 -14.06
CA TRP A 179 10.46 13.01 -13.04
C TRP A 179 11.16 13.97 -12.07
N SER A 180 11.25 13.56 -10.80
CA SER A 180 11.97 14.25 -9.74
C SER A 180 13.01 13.31 -9.13
N GLY A 181 14.15 13.84 -8.70
CA GLY A 181 15.15 13.08 -7.93
C GLY A 181 14.93 13.12 -6.42
N ASP A 182 13.85 13.76 -5.97
CA ASP A 182 13.46 13.90 -4.57
C ASP A 182 12.40 12.85 -4.22
N GLY A 183 12.80 11.58 -4.21
CA GLY A 183 11.95 10.41 -3.92
C GLY A 183 11.59 10.26 -2.45
N ALA A 184 10.62 9.41 -2.15
CA ALA A 184 10.20 9.09 -0.79
C ALA A 184 11.32 8.39 0.00
N PRO A 185 11.32 8.49 1.35
CA PRO A 185 12.38 7.93 2.18
C PRO A 185 12.27 6.41 2.36
N VAL A 186 11.79 5.68 1.36
CA VAL A 186 11.84 4.22 1.39
C VAL A 186 13.29 3.82 1.19
N GLU A 187 13.96 3.48 2.29
CA GLU A 187 15.27 2.86 2.17
C GLU A 187 15.06 1.52 1.44
N PRO A 188 15.76 1.27 0.32
CA PRO A 188 15.65 -0.02 -0.34
C PRO A 188 15.98 -1.11 0.69
N PRO A 189 15.22 -2.21 0.73
CA PRO A 189 15.46 -3.25 1.72
C PRO A 189 16.91 -3.70 1.60
N VAL A 190 17.63 -3.67 2.72
CA VAL A 190 18.99 -4.20 2.77
C VAL A 190 18.83 -5.71 2.72
N LEU A 191 19.06 -6.27 1.53
CA LEU A 191 18.95 -7.71 1.29
C LEU A 191 20.10 -8.45 1.98
N GLY A 192 19.75 -9.53 2.67
CA GLY A 192 20.71 -10.45 3.26
C GLY A 192 20.04 -11.37 4.28
N CYS A 193 20.77 -12.35 4.78
CA CYS A 193 20.22 -13.26 5.76
C CYS A 193 19.80 -12.54 7.06
N THR A 194 18.52 -12.64 7.45
CA THR A 194 17.98 -12.04 8.67
C THR A 194 17.96 -13.00 9.87
N ASP A 195 18.33 -14.26 9.67
CA ASP A 195 18.39 -15.27 10.72
C ASP A 195 19.67 -15.12 11.55
N SER A 196 19.55 -14.69 12.80
CA SER A 196 20.68 -14.50 13.72
C SER A 196 21.49 -15.77 14.02
N TYR A 197 20.98 -16.96 13.65
CA TYR A 197 21.68 -18.23 13.80
C TYR A 197 22.45 -18.65 12.55
N ALA A 198 22.25 -18.02 11.39
CA ALA A 198 23.03 -18.32 10.20
C ALA A 198 24.44 -17.70 10.31
N GLU A 199 25.46 -18.38 9.81
CA GLU A 199 26.83 -17.83 9.76
C GLU A 199 26.91 -16.56 8.91
N ASN A 200 26.06 -16.43 7.89
CA ASN A 200 25.98 -15.25 7.04
C ASN A 200 24.88 -14.25 7.46
N TYR A 201 24.43 -14.30 8.72
CA TYR A 201 23.54 -13.29 9.29
C TYR A 201 24.07 -11.88 9.03
N ASN A 202 23.21 -11.03 8.49
CA ASN A 202 23.47 -9.62 8.26
C ASN A 202 22.62 -8.79 9.22
N SER A 203 23.25 -8.17 10.22
CA SER A 203 22.54 -7.32 11.20
C SER A 203 21.94 -6.05 10.60
N ASP A 204 22.42 -5.66 9.42
CA ASP A 204 21.91 -4.50 8.70
C ASP A 204 20.80 -4.92 7.72
N ALA A 205 20.56 -6.23 7.51
CA ALA A 205 19.53 -6.70 6.59
C ALA A 205 18.13 -6.43 7.16
N THR A 206 17.30 -5.79 6.34
CA THR A 206 15.90 -5.49 6.65
C THR A 206 14.93 -6.45 5.94
N ALA A 207 15.40 -7.26 4.99
CA ALA A 207 14.64 -8.33 4.35
C ALA A 207 15.52 -9.54 4.00
N ASP A 208 14.98 -10.75 4.22
CA ASP A 208 15.66 -12.00 3.86
C ASP A 208 15.64 -12.21 2.34
N ASP A 209 16.81 -12.39 1.76
CA ASP A 209 16.99 -12.69 0.34
C ASP A 209 17.11 -14.19 0.04
N GLY A 210 16.89 -15.03 1.06
CA GLY A 210 17.04 -16.48 0.97
C GLY A 210 18.51 -16.92 0.89
N SER A 211 19.46 -16.01 1.16
CA SER A 211 20.87 -16.34 1.19
C SER A 211 21.29 -17.06 2.48
N CYS A 212 20.43 -17.14 3.51
CA CYS A 212 20.76 -17.76 4.79
C CYS A 212 21.41 -19.14 4.64
N ALA A 213 22.62 -19.27 5.15
CA ALA A 213 23.49 -20.42 4.97
C ALA A 213 24.50 -20.54 6.12
N GLY A 214 25.19 -21.68 6.14
CA GLY A 214 26.22 -21.95 7.15
C GLY A 214 25.65 -22.00 8.56
N TYR A 215 24.42 -22.47 8.74
CA TYR A 215 23.92 -22.75 10.09
C TYR A 215 24.95 -23.61 10.83
N PRO A 216 25.43 -23.15 12.00
CA PRO A 216 26.37 -23.93 12.78
C PRO A 216 25.68 -25.26 13.05
N ASP A 217 26.41 -26.36 12.86
CA ASP A 217 25.96 -27.70 13.24
C ASP A 217 25.77 -27.72 14.76
N ASN A 218 24.61 -27.24 15.20
CA ASN A 218 24.13 -27.27 16.57
C ASN A 218 23.66 -28.68 16.94
N GLY A 219 23.78 -29.64 16.00
CA GLY A 219 23.24 -30.97 16.12
C GLY A 219 21.71 -30.96 16.06
N GLU A 220 21.07 -30.29 15.10
CA GLU A 220 19.63 -30.50 14.83
C GLU A 220 19.40 -32.00 14.54
N TYR A 221 18.80 -32.69 15.53
CA TYR A 221 18.49 -34.11 15.45
C TYR A 221 17.05 -34.29 14.99
N VAL A 222 16.85 -35.09 13.96
CA VAL A 222 15.53 -35.56 13.54
C VAL A 222 15.17 -36.84 14.27
N LEU A 223 13.89 -37.02 14.61
CA LEU A 223 13.36 -38.32 15.03
C LEU A 223 13.14 -39.18 13.78
N SER A 224 13.83 -40.31 13.69
CA SER A 224 13.55 -41.34 12.69
C SER A 224 12.57 -42.34 13.27
N PHE A 225 11.45 -42.56 12.58
CA PHE A 225 10.45 -43.57 12.91
C PHE A 225 10.58 -44.73 11.92
N ASP A 226 10.89 -45.94 12.40
CA ASP A 226 11.10 -47.14 11.58
C ASP A 226 9.79 -47.86 11.22
N GLY A 227 8.70 -47.45 11.85
CA GLY A 227 7.34 -47.89 11.56
C GLY A 227 6.94 -49.23 12.19
N ILE A 228 7.74 -49.81 13.08
CA ILE A 228 7.40 -51.07 13.77
C ILE A 228 6.73 -50.80 15.12
N ASP A 229 7.15 -49.77 15.85
CA ASP A 229 6.56 -49.41 17.15
C ASP A 229 6.89 -47.99 17.65
N ASP A 230 7.47 -47.12 16.81
CA ASP A 230 7.82 -45.77 17.22
C ASP A 230 6.59 -44.84 17.29
N TYR A 231 6.36 -44.21 18.44
CA TYR A 231 5.39 -43.13 18.59
C TYR A 231 5.76 -42.19 19.75
N VAL A 232 5.32 -40.94 19.66
CA VAL A 232 5.45 -39.95 20.74
C VAL A 232 4.05 -39.69 21.31
N PRO A 233 3.73 -40.18 22.53
CA PRO A 233 2.49 -39.82 23.18
C PRO A 233 2.59 -38.42 23.78
N VAL A 234 1.49 -37.66 23.70
CA VAL A 234 1.30 -36.34 24.32
C VAL A 234 0.42 -36.43 25.55
#